data_AF-A0AAD7DPI1-F1
#
_entry.id   AF-A0AAD7DPI1-F1
#
_cell.length_a   1.000
_cell.length_b   1.000
_cell.length_c   1.000
_cell.angle_alpha   90.00
_cell.angle_beta   90.00
_cell.angle_gamma   90.00
#
_symmetry.space_group_name_H-M   'P 1'
#
loop_
_entity.id
_entity.type
_entity.pdbx_description
1 polymer ?
#
loop_
_entity_poly.entity_id
_entity_poly.type
_entity_poly.pdbx_seq_one_letter_code
_entity_poly.pdbx_strand_id
1 'polypeptide(L)'
;MASLESLPIDLNHPAVRQYLALVRLQVLTPLSLLINIASVLVCVFVVSPSIRTISKLYPTAISPEPAVISVYIAAMYLGQIGYCILLVLVRKPETKKTLTQGVGLSLVFANWIMALWAVAWVFEWFLVATILQGILLILLLYSNIALLTYHPPTTARPLDMAFIHAPLRFFLVLQFALMFPLNLFIDLGLTHTPIYGTPIDFNDRDYNDRPWPGFGVVFGTNFVSLIVVALRRDIVWCVAATWICVSIWALRPKPQVVYITALVFTIMHPLALIAAYIHAYFYSRAAVEANGHGAVALSGDEHPGLAITHPSTESQVRGPREVDPEAVWGQ
;
A
#
# COMPACT_ATOMS: atom_id res chain seq x y z
N MET A 1 32.75 20.39 23.99
CA MET A 1 32.56 19.95 22.59
C MET A 1 33.56 18.83 22.33
N ALA A 2 33.22 17.59 22.69
CA ALA A 2 34.02 16.43 22.32
C ALA A 2 33.58 15.98 20.92
N SER A 3 34.53 15.95 19.99
CA SER A 3 34.30 15.67 18.58
C SER A 3 33.78 14.25 18.37
N LEU A 4 32.78 14.12 17.52
CA LEU A 4 32.23 12.85 16.99
C LEU A 4 33.23 12.06 16.12
N GLU A 5 34.52 12.45 16.10
CA GLU A 5 35.57 11.92 15.23
C GLU A 5 36.32 10.71 15.82
N SER A 6 36.04 10.32 17.07
CA SER A 6 36.75 9.21 17.74
C SER A 6 36.03 7.85 17.68
N LEU A 7 34.93 7.72 16.94
CA LEU A 7 34.33 6.43 16.67
C LEU A 7 35.14 5.69 15.59
N PRO A 8 35.57 4.42 15.79
CA PRO A 8 36.33 3.64 14.80
C PRO A 8 35.48 3.20 13.58
N ILE A 9 34.40 3.92 13.30
CA ILE A 9 33.39 3.60 12.30
C ILE A 9 33.32 4.80 11.35
N ASP A 10 33.71 4.58 10.09
CA ASP A 10 33.56 5.58 9.04
C ASP A 10 32.07 5.80 8.70
N LEU A 11 31.50 6.89 9.24
CA LEU A 11 30.11 7.29 9.03
C LEU A 11 29.84 7.84 7.61
N ASN A 12 30.89 8.10 6.82
CA ASN A 12 30.75 8.55 5.44
C ASN A 12 30.65 7.39 4.45
N HIS A 13 31.01 6.16 4.87
CA HIS A 13 30.89 4.98 4.02
C HIS A 13 29.40 4.64 3.74
N PRO A 14 28.99 4.46 2.47
CA PRO A 14 27.58 4.27 2.09
C PRO A 14 26.95 3.03 2.73
N ALA A 15 27.71 1.95 2.91
CA ALA A 15 27.22 0.73 3.57
C ALA A 15 26.96 0.94 5.07
N VAL A 16 27.76 1.77 5.75
CA VAL A 16 27.59 2.10 7.17
C VAL A 16 26.33 2.96 7.35
N ARG A 17 26.10 3.93 6.46
CA ARG A 17 24.88 4.74 6.46
C ARG A 17 23.62 3.90 6.25
N GLN A 18 23.64 2.96 5.31
CA GLN A 18 22.53 2.03 5.08
C GLN A 18 22.27 1.13 6.29
N TYR A 19 23.33 0.63 6.92
CA TYR A 19 23.21 -0.17 8.14
C TYR A 19 22.62 0.64 9.30
N LEU A 20 23.11 1.87 9.53
CA LEU A 20 22.57 2.75 10.57
C LEU A 20 21.12 3.15 10.30
N ALA A 21 20.74 3.40 9.05
CA ALA A 21 19.36 3.66 8.67
C ALA A 21 18.47 2.43 8.92
N LEU A 22 18.96 1.23 8.62
CA LEU A 22 18.24 -0.02 8.89
C LEU A 22 18.05 -0.23 10.40
N VAL A 23 19.08 -0.01 11.22
CA VAL A 23 18.98 -0.13 12.68
C VAL A 23 18.00 0.88 13.26
N ARG A 24 18.02 2.14 12.77
CA ARG A 24 17.05 3.16 13.19
C ARG A 24 15.62 2.73 12.84
N LEU A 25 15.40 2.20 11.64
CA LEU A 25 14.09 1.70 11.23
C LEU A 25 13.64 0.45 12.02
N GLN A 26 14.57 -0.44 12.37
CA GLN A 26 14.30 -1.61 13.21
C GLN A 26 13.76 -1.25 14.58
N VAL A 27 14.19 -0.12 15.14
CA VAL A 27 13.69 0.36 16.43
C VAL A 27 12.45 1.24 16.25
N LEU A 28 12.51 2.18 15.31
CA LEU A 28 11.50 3.22 15.17
C LEU A 28 10.19 2.69 14.60
N THR A 29 10.22 1.74 13.66
CA THR A 29 9.00 1.21 13.04
C THR A 29 8.15 0.41 14.03
N PRO A 30 8.68 -0.59 14.76
CA PRO A 30 7.89 -1.31 15.76
C PRO A 30 7.41 -0.42 16.90
N LEU A 31 8.25 0.53 17.36
CA LEU A 31 7.88 1.49 18.40
C LEU A 31 6.71 2.37 17.94
N SER A 32 6.79 2.94 16.74
CA SER A 32 5.70 3.78 16.19
C SER A 32 4.40 3.00 16.03
N LEU A 33 4.48 1.73 15.60
CA LEU A 33 3.32 0.85 15.46
C LEU A 33 2.67 0.56 16.82
N LEU A 34 3.49 0.25 17.83
CA LEU A 34 2.99 -0.03 19.18
C LEU A 34 2.28 1.19 19.77
N ILE A 35 2.86 2.39 19.60
CA ILE A 35 2.25 3.65 20.03
C ILE A 35 0.93 3.89 19.31
N ASN A 36 0.86 3.68 18.00
CA ASN A 36 -0.37 3.80 17.22
C ASN A 36 -1.46 2.86 17.75
N ILE A 37 -1.17 1.56 17.88
CA ILE A 37 -2.11 0.56 18.40
C ILE A 37 -2.57 0.93 19.81
N ALA A 38 -1.65 1.29 20.71
CA ALA A 38 -1.97 1.65 22.08
C ALA A 38 -2.88 2.89 22.14
N SER A 39 -2.55 3.96 21.41
CA SER A 39 -3.35 5.18 21.36
C SER A 39 -4.76 4.92 20.83
N VAL A 40 -4.89 4.15 19.74
CA VAL A 40 -6.20 3.79 19.17
C VAL A 40 -7.00 2.94 20.16
N LEU A 41 -6.40 1.92 20.79
CA LEU A 41 -7.10 1.08 21.78
C LEU A 41 -7.57 1.88 22.98
N VAL A 42 -6.75 2.79 23.50
CA VAL A 42 -7.12 3.70 24.59
C VAL A 42 -8.31 4.58 24.19
N CYS A 43 -8.27 5.17 22.99
CA CYS A 43 -9.35 5.99 22.45
C CYS A 43 -10.65 5.21 22.16
N VAL A 44 -10.56 3.89 21.93
CA VAL A 44 -11.73 3.02 21.69
C VAL A 44 -12.34 2.51 22.99
N PHE A 45 -11.53 2.11 23.97
CA PHE A 45 -11.98 1.33 25.14
C PHE A 45 -11.88 2.05 26.48
N VAL A 46 -10.98 3.02 26.62
CA VAL A 46 -10.66 3.64 27.92
C VAL A 46 -11.26 5.05 28.03
N VAL A 47 -11.12 5.86 26.98
CA VAL A 47 -11.58 7.25 26.99
C VAL A 47 -13.09 7.34 26.72
N SER A 48 -13.76 8.26 27.42
CA SER A 48 -15.17 8.62 27.21
C SER A 48 -15.29 10.13 26.95
N PRO A 49 -15.87 10.58 25.83
CA PRO A 49 -16.45 9.76 24.76
C PRO A 49 -15.40 8.95 23.99
N SER A 50 -15.73 7.72 23.61
CA SER A 50 -14.83 6.86 22.82
C SER A 50 -14.98 7.11 21.32
N ILE A 51 -14.03 6.65 20.50
CA ILE A 51 -14.13 6.70 19.03
C ILE A 51 -15.48 6.14 18.55
N ARG A 52 -15.91 4.98 19.11
CA ARG A 52 -17.20 4.38 18.78
C ARG A 52 -18.37 5.30 19.12
N THR A 53 -18.29 5.99 20.24
CA THR A 53 -19.33 6.91 20.70
C THR A 53 -19.43 8.10 19.77
N ILE A 54 -18.30 8.76 19.48
CA ILE A 54 -18.23 9.88 18.53
C ILE A 54 -18.73 9.46 17.14
N SER A 55 -18.32 8.30 16.62
CA SER A 55 -18.79 7.80 15.31
C SER A 55 -20.31 7.58 15.25
N LYS A 56 -20.96 7.29 16.39
CA LYS A 56 -22.43 7.18 16.48
C LYS A 56 -23.12 8.54 16.58
N LEU A 57 -22.45 9.54 17.16
CA LEU A 57 -22.96 10.91 17.27
C LEU A 57 -22.89 11.66 15.94
N TYR A 58 -21.96 11.29 15.05
CA TYR A 58 -21.79 11.93 13.75
C TYR A 58 -21.93 10.93 12.59
N PRO A 59 -23.11 10.34 12.37
CA PRO A 59 -23.32 9.40 11.26
C PRO A 59 -23.30 10.14 9.93
N THR A 60 -22.66 9.57 8.92
CA THR A 60 -22.58 10.11 7.56
C THR A 60 -23.14 9.09 6.55
N ALA A 61 -23.33 9.54 5.31
CA ALA A 61 -23.78 8.69 4.21
C ALA A 61 -22.86 7.46 4.02
N ILE A 62 -21.57 7.62 4.30
CA ILE A 62 -20.53 6.59 4.10
C ILE A 62 -20.06 5.92 5.39
N SER A 63 -20.66 6.22 6.55
CA SER A 63 -20.26 5.60 7.81
C SER A 63 -20.29 4.06 7.69
N PRO A 64 -19.25 3.35 8.11
CA PRO A 64 -19.21 1.89 8.01
C PRO A 64 -19.92 1.22 9.19
N GLU A 65 -20.23 -0.06 9.04
CA GLU A 65 -20.63 -0.95 10.12
C GLU A 65 -19.43 -1.19 11.07
N PRO A 66 -19.52 -0.79 12.36
CA PRO A 66 -18.38 -0.83 13.28
C PRO A 66 -17.74 -2.23 13.42
N ALA A 67 -18.55 -3.29 13.43
CA ALA A 67 -18.03 -4.65 13.55
C ALA A 67 -17.22 -5.04 12.30
N VAL A 68 -17.73 -4.75 11.10
CA VAL A 68 -17.09 -5.14 9.83
C VAL A 68 -15.79 -4.36 9.60
N ILE A 69 -15.78 -3.05 9.87
CA ILE A 69 -14.57 -2.23 9.70
C ILE A 69 -13.49 -2.56 10.74
N SER A 70 -13.87 -3.01 11.95
CA SER A 70 -12.88 -3.42 12.95
C SER A 70 -12.09 -4.65 12.53
N VAL A 71 -12.71 -5.61 11.82
CA VAL A 71 -12.01 -6.76 11.23
C VAL A 71 -10.98 -6.30 10.19
N TYR A 72 -11.34 -5.32 9.36
CA TYR A 72 -10.40 -4.72 8.39
C TYR A 72 -9.18 -4.12 9.09
N ILE A 73 -9.42 -3.29 10.11
CA ILE A 73 -8.36 -2.61 10.87
C ILE A 73 -7.48 -3.63 11.60
N ALA A 74 -8.07 -4.68 12.17
CA ALA A 74 -7.33 -5.77 12.81
C ALA A 74 -6.42 -6.51 11.81
N ALA A 75 -6.92 -6.84 10.62
CA ALA A 75 -6.12 -7.47 9.57
C ALA A 75 -4.96 -6.57 9.11
N MET A 76 -5.21 -5.26 8.98
CA MET A 76 -4.18 -4.27 8.67
C MET A 76 -3.09 -4.23 9.75
N TYR A 77 -3.45 -4.13 11.03
CA TYR A 77 -2.47 -4.11 12.12
C TYR A 77 -1.70 -5.43 12.22
N LEU A 78 -2.36 -6.57 12.01
CA LEU A 78 -1.69 -7.88 11.96
C LEU A 78 -0.65 -7.92 10.83
N GLY A 79 -0.98 -7.39 9.65
CA GLY A 79 -0.04 -7.24 8.54
C GLY A 79 1.16 -6.33 8.90
N GLN A 80 0.93 -5.22 9.60
CA GLN A 80 1.98 -4.31 10.04
C GLN A 80 2.87 -4.92 11.15
N ILE A 81 2.32 -5.77 12.02
CA ILE A 81 3.12 -6.57 12.95
C ILE A 81 4.01 -7.55 12.16
N GLY A 82 3.44 -8.22 11.16
CA GLY A 82 4.20 -9.08 10.24
C GLY A 82 5.32 -8.34 9.50
N TYR A 83 5.06 -7.10 9.05
CA TYR A 83 6.07 -6.20 8.50
C TYR A 83 7.24 -5.98 9.47
N CYS A 84 6.94 -5.67 10.72
CA CYS A 84 7.96 -5.43 11.75
C CYS A 84 8.81 -6.69 12.01
N ILE A 85 8.17 -7.87 12.08
CA ILE A 85 8.87 -9.15 12.23
C ILE A 85 9.77 -9.40 11.03
N LEU A 86 9.28 -9.19 9.80
CA LEU A 86 10.06 -9.35 8.58
C LEU A 86 11.27 -8.43 8.57
N LEU A 87 11.11 -7.18 9.00
CA LEU A 87 12.17 -6.17 9.06
C LEU A 87 13.31 -6.58 10.02
N VAL A 88 13.02 -7.31 11.10
CA VAL A 88 14.04 -7.87 11.99
C VAL A 88 14.68 -9.13 11.42
N LEU A 89 13.89 -10.01 10.79
CA LEU A 89 14.35 -11.32 10.32
C LEU A 89 15.01 -11.30 8.93
N VAL A 90 14.86 -10.21 8.17
CA VAL A 90 15.31 -10.14 6.78
C VAL A 90 16.83 -10.25 6.65
N ARG A 91 17.28 -11.24 5.87
CA ARG A 91 18.69 -11.44 5.53
C ARG A 91 19.02 -10.99 4.11
N LYS A 92 18.05 -11.04 3.19
CA LYS A 92 18.24 -10.71 1.77
C LYS A 92 18.47 -9.20 1.56
N PRO A 93 19.50 -8.81 0.77
CA PRO A 93 19.84 -7.40 0.57
C PRO A 93 18.77 -6.64 -0.21
N GLU A 94 18.09 -7.30 -1.15
CA GLU A 94 17.02 -6.69 -1.94
C GLU A 94 15.84 -6.27 -1.07
N THR A 95 15.36 -7.16 -0.20
CA THR A 95 14.26 -6.87 0.72
C THR A 95 14.68 -5.79 1.75
N LYS A 96 15.94 -5.79 2.22
CA LYS A 96 16.48 -4.70 3.05
C LYS A 96 16.40 -3.34 2.35
N LYS A 97 16.73 -3.29 1.05
CA LYS A 97 16.66 -2.07 0.25
C LYS A 97 15.21 -1.57 0.15
N THR A 98 14.27 -2.48 -0.15
CA THR A 98 12.83 -2.15 -0.18
C THR A 98 12.32 -1.57 1.14
N LEU A 99 12.70 -2.18 2.26
CA LEU A 99 12.28 -1.74 3.60
C LEU A 99 12.86 -0.37 3.97
N THR A 100 14.14 -0.14 3.67
CA THR A 100 14.85 1.08 4.10
C THR A 100 14.61 2.28 3.20
N GLN A 101 14.52 2.07 1.89
CA GLN A 101 14.44 3.15 0.90
C GLN A 101 13.03 3.40 0.39
N GLY A 102 12.15 2.39 0.41
CA GLY A 102 10.80 2.52 -0.14
C GLY A 102 9.74 2.93 0.88
N VAL A 103 9.82 2.41 2.11
CA VAL A 103 8.62 2.30 2.97
C VAL A 103 8.85 2.69 4.44
N GLY A 104 10.04 2.43 4.98
CA GLY A 104 10.24 2.42 6.42
C GLY A 104 9.89 3.74 7.12
N LEU A 105 10.41 4.86 6.61
CA LEU A 105 10.24 6.16 7.28
C LEU A 105 8.83 6.72 7.11
N SER A 106 8.23 6.58 5.92
CA SER A 106 6.86 7.03 5.67
C SER A 106 5.84 6.24 6.49
N LEU A 107 6.05 4.92 6.68
CA LEU A 107 5.21 4.11 7.54
C LEU A 107 5.32 4.50 9.02
N VAL A 108 6.51 4.87 9.48
CA VAL A 108 6.71 5.43 10.83
C VAL A 108 5.88 6.69 11.02
N PHE A 109 5.99 7.66 10.11
CA PHE A 109 5.20 8.89 10.19
C PHE A 109 3.71 8.63 10.07
N ALA A 110 3.29 7.70 9.21
CA ALA A 110 1.91 7.27 9.09
C ALA A 110 1.36 6.76 10.42
N ASN A 111 2.11 5.94 11.15
CA ASN A 111 1.71 5.44 12.47
C ASN A 111 1.55 6.57 13.49
N TRP A 112 2.49 7.52 13.54
CA TRP A 112 2.39 8.68 14.44
C TRP A 112 1.18 9.56 14.13
N ILE A 113 0.95 9.87 12.85
CA ILE A 113 -0.18 10.68 12.43
C ILE A 113 -1.50 9.98 12.74
N MET A 114 -1.58 8.67 12.53
CA MET A 114 -2.75 7.86 12.86
C MET A 114 -3.03 7.85 14.38
N ALA A 115 -1.98 7.80 15.20
CA ALA A 115 -2.10 7.90 16.65
C ALA A 115 -2.62 9.28 17.10
N LEU A 116 -2.05 10.36 16.54
CA LEU A 116 -2.48 11.73 16.82
C LEU A 116 -3.91 12.00 16.33
N TRP A 117 -4.29 11.41 15.20
CA TRP A 117 -5.65 11.48 14.69
C TRP A 117 -6.65 10.88 15.69
N ALA A 118 -6.34 9.74 16.29
CA ALA A 118 -7.25 9.09 17.24
C ALA A 118 -7.56 10.00 18.44
N VAL A 119 -6.53 10.71 18.92
CA VAL A 119 -6.67 11.72 19.98
C VAL A 119 -7.51 12.89 19.50
N ALA A 120 -7.17 13.49 18.35
CA ALA A 120 -7.92 14.63 17.79
C ALA A 120 -9.39 14.29 17.55
N TRP A 121 -9.69 13.06 17.10
CA TRP A 121 -11.05 12.57 16.88
C TRP A 121 -11.86 12.50 18.17
N VAL A 122 -11.28 11.98 19.25
CA VAL A 122 -11.95 11.88 20.55
C VAL A 122 -12.23 13.26 21.16
N PHE A 123 -11.36 14.24 20.91
CA PHE A 123 -11.59 15.64 21.29
C PHE A 123 -12.54 16.41 20.35
N GLU A 124 -13.12 15.73 19.35
CA GLU A 124 -14.00 16.32 18.33
C GLU A 124 -13.34 17.47 17.54
N TRP A 125 -12.00 17.47 17.43
CA TRP A 125 -11.24 18.42 16.62
C TRP A 125 -11.27 17.99 15.15
N PHE A 126 -12.46 17.94 14.54
CA PHE A 126 -12.69 17.35 13.22
C PHE A 126 -11.87 18.00 12.09
N LEU A 127 -11.62 19.30 12.15
CA LEU A 127 -10.72 19.97 11.21
C LEU A 127 -9.29 19.44 11.33
N VAL A 128 -8.76 19.35 12.55
CA VAL A 128 -7.43 18.81 12.82
C VAL A 128 -7.36 17.34 12.39
N ALA A 129 -8.39 16.56 12.72
CA ALA A 129 -8.50 15.16 12.32
C ALA A 129 -8.50 15.02 10.79
N THR A 130 -9.22 15.88 10.06
CA THR A 130 -9.26 15.91 8.59
C THR A 130 -7.90 16.26 8.00
N ILE A 131 -7.21 17.26 8.55
CA ILE A 131 -5.84 17.63 8.12
C ILE A 131 -4.88 16.47 8.33
N LEU A 132 -4.91 15.83 9.51
CA LEU A 132 -4.08 14.66 9.80
C LEU A 132 -4.36 13.51 8.83
N GLN A 133 -5.63 13.26 8.49
CA GLN A 133 -6.00 12.26 7.49
C GLN A 133 -5.51 12.61 6.08
N GLY A 134 -5.54 13.89 5.69
CA GLY A 134 -4.98 14.35 4.42
C GLY A 134 -3.47 14.12 4.34
N ILE A 135 -2.73 14.46 5.39
CA ILE A 135 -1.27 14.22 5.47
C ILE A 135 -0.99 12.70 5.43
N LEU A 136 -1.76 11.90 6.17
CA LEU A 136 -1.63 10.45 6.19
C LEU A 136 -1.86 9.85 4.79
N LEU A 137 -2.92 10.29 4.10
CA LEU A 137 -3.24 9.86 2.74
C LEU A 137 -2.09 10.17 1.77
N ILE A 138 -1.51 11.37 1.84
CA ILE A 138 -0.37 11.76 0.99
C ILE A 138 0.86 10.89 1.27
N LEU A 139 1.19 10.64 2.54
CA LEU A 139 2.31 9.77 2.92
C LEU A 139 2.13 8.34 2.41
N LEU A 140 0.92 7.79 2.53
CA LEU A 140 0.61 6.45 2.07
C LEU A 140 0.59 6.35 0.54
N LEU A 141 0.12 7.40 -0.14
CA LEU A 141 0.15 7.49 -1.60
C LEU A 141 1.59 7.53 -2.10
N TYR A 142 2.43 8.40 -1.52
CA TYR A 142 3.87 8.46 -1.82
C TYR A 142 4.52 7.09 -1.63
N SER A 143 4.27 6.42 -0.51
CA SER A 143 4.86 5.11 -0.20
C SER A 143 4.45 4.04 -1.22
N ASN A 144 3.17 4.02 -1.62
CA ASN A 144 2.68 3.06 -2.61
C ASN A 144 3.22 3.35 -4.02
N ILE A 145 3.35 4.62 -4.41
CA ILE A 145 4.00 5.00 -5.67
C ILE A 145 5.48 4.60 -5.66
N ALA A 146 6.20 4.90 -4.57
CA ALA A 146 7.61 4.53 -4.42
C ALA A 146 7.79 3.00 -4.49
N LEU A 147 6.92 2.23 -3.83
CA LEU A 147 6.90 0.77 -3.92
C LEU A 147 6.67 0.30 -5.36
N LEU A 148 5.68 0.85 -6.06
CA LEU A 148 5.37 0.44 -7.43
C LEU A 148 6.49 0.77 -8.42
N THR A 149 7.16 1.91 -8.25
CA THR A 149 8.21 2.38 -9.16
C THR A 149 9.55 1.70 -8.90
N TYR A 150 9.98 1.61 -7.64
CA TYR A 150 11.33 1.15 -7.30
C TYR A 150 11.40 -0.31 -6.88
N HIS A 151 10.29 -0.88 -6.40
CA HIS A 151 10.23 -2.23 -5.82
C HIS A 151 8.94 -2.96 -6.19
N PRO A 152 8.70 -3.22 -7.50
CA PRO A 152 7.43 -3.75 -7.96
C PRO A 152 7.12 -5.12 -7.32
N PRO A 153 5.82 -5.39 -7.06
CA PRO A 153 5.39 -6.66 -6.48
C PRO A 153 5.72 -7.81 -7.44
N THR A 154 6.34 -8.86 -6.91
CA THR A 154 6.70 -10.06 -7.67
C THR A 154 6.14 -11.31 -6.99
N THR A 155 5.63 -12.25 -7.79
CA THR A 155 5.15 -13.56 -7.31
C THR A 155 6.27 -14.44 -6.77
N ALA A 156 7.53 -14.15 -7.13
CA ALA A 156 8.70 -14.86 -6.64
C ALA A 156 9.00 -14.61 -5.14
N ARG A 157 8.43 -13.54 -4.55
CA ARG A 157 8.65 -13.16 -3.15
C ARG A 157 7.29 -12.99 -2.43
N PRO A 158 6.59 -14.10 -2.14
CA PRO A 158 5.24 -14.04 -1.57
C PRO A 158 5.19 -13.40 -0.18
N LEU A 159 6.24 -13.54 0.63
CA LEU A 159 6.32 -12.90 1.94
C LEU A 159 6.44 -11.38 1.86
N ASP A 160 7.20 -10.87 0.89
CA ASP A 160 7.31 -9.42 0.64
C ASP A 160 5.94 -8.87 0.18
N MET A 161 5.22 -9.61 -0.66
CA MET A 161 3.85 -9.25 -1.05
C MET A 161 2.90 -9.22 0.15
N ALA A 162 2.92 -10.26 1.00
CA ALA A 162 2.01 -10.40 2.13
C ALA A 162 2.28 -9.41 3.26
N PHE A 163 3.54 -9.11 3.56
CA PHE A 163 3.90 -8.32 4.74
C PHE A 163 4.48 -6.94 4.43
N ILE A 164 4.82 -6.62 3.19
CA ILE A 164 5.22 -5.25 2.79
C ILE A 164 4.10 -4.60 1.99
N HIS A 165 3.72 -5.19 0.87
CA HIS A 165 2.73 -4.57 -0.02
C HIS A 165 1.33 -4.62 0.56
N ALA A 166 0.90 -5.75 1.14
CA ALA A 166 -0.45 -5.89 1.63
C ALA A 166 -0.83 -4.89 2.73
N PRO A 167 -0.11 -4.79 3.87
CA PRO A 167 -0.48 -3.85 4.93
C PRO A 167 -0.46 -2.39 4.46
N LEU A 168 0.47 -1.99 3.58
CA LEU A 168 0.49 -0.64 3.04
C LEU A 168 -0.67 -0.33 2.10
N ARG A 169 -1.08 -1.29 1.28
CA ARG A 169 -2.24 -1.13 0.40
C ARG A 169 -3.53 -1.10 1.20
N PHE A 170 -3.69 -1.99 2.19
CA PHE A 170 -4.82 -1.94 3.11
C PHE A 170 -4.90 -0.60 3.83
N PHE A 171 -3.76 -0.08 4.29
CA PHE A 171 -3.74 1.20 4.98
C PHE A 171 -4.12 2.34 4.02
N LEU A 172 -3.57 2.37 2.80
CA LEU A 172 -3.90 3.38 1.80
C LEU A 172 -5.39 3.33 1.41
N VAL A 173 -5.92 2.15 1.10
CA VAL A 173 -7.32 1.99 0.67
C VAL A 173 -8.28 2.44 1.78
N LEU A 174 -7.97 2.14 3.05
CA LEU A 174 -8.74 2.63 4.18
C LEU A 174 -8.79 4.16 4.23
N GLN A 175 -7.64 4.82 4.08
CA GLN A 175 -7.58 6.28 4.09
C GLN A 175 -8.30 6.90 2.90
N PHE A 176 -8.01 6.39 1.71
CA PHE A 176 -8.54 6.91 0.46
C PHE A 176 -10.05 6.73 0.32
N ALA A 177 -10.56 5.53 0.61
CA ALA A 177 -11.94 5.18 0.32
C ALA A 177 -12.92 5.51 1.46
N LEU A 178 -12.42 5.64 2.71
CA LEU A 178 -13.30 5.74 3.87
C LEU A 178 -12.90 6.82 4.86
N MET A 179 -11.72 6.71 5.47
CA MET A 179 -11.37 7.52 6.63
C MET A 179 -11.19 9.01 6.31
N PHE A 180 -10.46 9.37 5.25
CA PHE A 180 -10.32 10.77 4.87
C PHE A 180 -11.68 11.38 4.47
N PRO A 181 -12.46 10.75 3.56
CA PRO A 181 -13.79 11.26 3.24
C PRO A 181 -14.74 11.35 4.44
N LEU A 182 -14.68 10.40 5.38
CA LEU A 182 -15.51 10.40 6.59
C LEU A 182 -15.18 11.60 7.48
N ASN A 183 -13.89 11.88 7.70
CA ASN A 183 -13.46 13.04 8.47
C ASN A 183 -13.92 14.33 7.79
N LEU A 184 -13.70 14.43 6.47
CA LEU A 184 -14.14 15.59 5.68
C LEU A 184 -15.65 15.80 5.74
N PHE A 185 -16.45 14.73 5.69
CA PHE A 185 -17.90 14.84 5.78
C PHE A 185 -18.35 15.38 7.13
N ILE A 186 -17.73 14.92 8.23
CA ILE A 186 -18.08 15.41 9.56
C ILE A 186 -17.66 16.88 9.72
N ASP A 187 -16.46 17.24 9.27
CA ASP A 187 -15.95 18.61 9.31
C ASP A 187 -16.83 19.58 8.50
N LEU A 188 -17.33 19.15 7.33
CA LEU A 188 -18.26 19.92 6.49
C LEU A 188 -19.72 19.89 6.98
N GLY A 189 -20.02 19.22 8.09
CA GLY A 189 -21.38 19.10 8.62
C GLY A 189 -22.32 18.24 7.74
N LEU A 190 -21.76 17.36 6.89
CA LEU A 190 -22.50 16.37 6.08
C LEU A 190 -22.88 15.13 6.92
N THR A 191 -23.42 15.37 8.10
CA THR A 191 -23.87 14.35 9.06
C THR A 191 -25.39 14.26 9.08
N HIS A 192 -25.91 13.14 9.55
CA HIS A 192 -27.34 12.87 9.72
C HIS A 192 -27.70 12.92 11.20
N THR A 193 -29.00 13.05 11.49
CA THR A 193 -29.51 12.99 12.85
C THR A 193 -29.11 11.65 13.51
N PRO A 194 -28.56 11.70 14.75
CA PRO A 194 -28.13 10.49 15.45
C PRO A 194 -29.31 9.56 15.76
N ILE A 195 -29.09 8.26 15.59
CA ILE A 195 -30.09 7.21 15.88
C ILE A 195 -30.12 6.95 17.39
N TYR A 196 -30.68 7.85 18.20
CA TYR A 196 -30.96 7.59 19.61
C TYR A 196 -32.41 7.90 19.96
N GLY A 197 -33.14 6.86 20.39
CA GLY A 197 -34.39 6.99 21.16
C GLY A 197 -35.69 7.16 20.36
N THR A 198 -35.64 7.45 19.06
CA THR A 198 -36.84 7.50 18.21
C THR A 198 -36.95 6.22 17.36
N PRO A 199 -38.17 5.66 17.20
CA PRO A 199 -38.42 4.62 16.21
C PRO A 199 -37.93 5.12 14.85
N ILE A 200 -37.15 4.29 14.16
CA ILE A 200 -36.71 4.55 12.78
C ILE A 200 -37.98 4.69 11.95
N ASP A 201 -38.41 5.92 11.70
CA ASP A 201 -39.42 6.14 10.71
C ASP A 201 -38.71 5.91 9.37
N PHE A 202 -39.15 4.91 8.61
CA PHE A 202 -38.57 4.62 7.28
C PHE A 202 -38.70 5.82 6.32
N ASN A 203 -39.49 6.81 6.74
CA ASN A 203 -39.71 8.12 6.14
C ASN A 203 -38.77 9.23 6.64
N ASP A 204 -37.75 8.94 7.45
CA ASP A 204 -36.75 9.94 7.86
C ASP A 204 -36.05 10.51 6.63
N ARG A 205 -36.51 11.70 6.23
CA ARG A 205 -36.12 12.40 5.00
C ARG A 205 -34.62 12.70 5.00
N ASP A 206 -34.02 12.85 6.17
CA ASP A 206 -32.61 13.23 6.34
C ASP A 206 -31.63 12.35 5.52
N TYR A 207 -31.82 11.03 5.47
CA TYR A 207 -30.90 10.14 4.73
C TYR A 207 -31.05 10.23 3.21
N ASN A 208 -32.16 10.75 2.70
CA ASN A 208 -32.38 10.96 1.27
C ASN A 208 -32.23 12.43 0.85
N ASP A 209 -32.04 13.35 1.80
CA ASP A 209 -31.96 14.79 1.50
C ASP A 209 -30.59 15.19 0.91
N ARG A 210 -29.50 14.49 1.27
CA ARG A 210 -28.14 14.79 0.77
C ARG A 210 -27.35 13.55 0.33
N PRO A 211 -27.86 12.76 -0.63
CA PRO A 211 -27.23 11.49 -1.00
C PRO A 211 -26.00 11.66 -1.90
N TRP A 212 -25.92 12.78 -2.63
CA TRP A 212 -24.96 12.98 -3.72
C TRP A 212 -23.49 13.05 -3.30
N PRO A 213 -23.10 13.73 -2.20
CA PRO A 213 -21.71 13.72 -1.76
C PRO A 213 -21.22 12.31 -1.43
N GLY A 214 -22.04 11.53 -0.69
CA GLY A 214 -21.75 10.14 -0.38
C GLY A 214 -21.64 9.28 -1.63
N PHE A 215 -22.55 9.46 -2.59
CA PHE A 215 -22.49 8.78 -3.88
C PHE A 215 -21.19 9.12 -4.62
N GLY A 216 -20.84 10.40 -4.75
CA GLY A 216 -19.64 10.84 -5.46
C GLY A 216 -18.36 10.25 -4.89
N VAL A 217 -18.22 10.21 -3.56
CA VAL A 217 -17.07 9.60 -2.88
C VAL A 217 -17.03 8.08 -3.12
N VAL A 218 -18.13 7.37 -2.87
CA VAL A 218 -18.16 5.91 -3.00
C VAL A 218 -17.97 5.50 -4.45
N PHE A 219 -18.64 6.16 -5.39
CA PHE A 219 -18.45 5.90 -6.82
C PHE A 219 -17.02 6.22 -7.25
N GLY A 220 -16.50 7.41 -6.94
CA GLY A 220 -15.19 7.86 -7.39
C GLY A 220 -14.04 6.99 -6.86
N THR A 221 -14.02 6.73 -5.55
CA THR A 221 -12.96 5.93 -4.93
C THR A 221 -12.98 4.47 -5.39
N ASN A 222 -14.17 3.89 -5.60
CA ASN A 222 -14.29 2.53 -6.10
C ASN A 222 -14.06 2.43 -7.61
N PHE A 223 -14.39 3.45 -8.39
CA PHE A 223 -14.06 3.50 -9.81
C PHE A 223 -12.54 3.54 -10.02
N VAL A 224 -11.82 4.37 -9.25
CA VAL A 224 -10.35 4.36 -9.24
C VAL A 224 -9.82 2.99 -8.81
N SER A 225 -10.39 2.40 -7.77
CA SER A 225 -10.00 1.05 -7.31
C SER A 225 -10.22 -0.02 -8.37
N LEU A 226 -11.33 0.05 -9.11
CA LEU A 226 -11.64 -0.86 -10.22
C LEU A 226 -10.59 -0.75 -11.34
N ILE A 227 -10.18 0.48 -11.69
CA ILE A 227 -9.11 0.70 -12.67
C ILE A 227 -7.80 0.06 -12.18
N VAL A 228 -7.42 0.30 -10.93
CA VAL A 228 -6.20 -0.29 -10.34
C VAL A 228 -6.27 -1.82 -10.39
N VAL A 229 -7.38 -2.41 -9.97
CA VAL A 229 -7.60 -3.86 -9.97
C VAL A 229 -7.52 -4.45 -11.38
N ALA A 230 -8.20 -3.83 -12.35
CA ALA A 230 -8.23 -4.32 -13.73
C ALA A 230 -6.87 -4.19 -14.44
N LEU A 231 -6.19 -3.05 -14.31
CA LEU A 231 -4.92 -2.80 -15.00
C LEU A 231 -3.74 -3.52 -14.36
N ARG A 232 -3.69 -3.58 -13.02
CA ARG A 232 -2.55 -4.16 -12.29
C ARG A 232 -2.77 -5.59 -11.82
N ARG A 233 -3.98 -6.16 -11.97
CA ARG A 233 -4.35 -7.48 -11.43
C ARG A 233 -4.02 -7.58 -9.93
N ASP A 234 -4.30 -6.51 -9.19
CA ASP A 234 -3.92 -6.37 -7.78
C ASP A 234 -4.95 -7.02 -6.85
N ILE A 235 -4.68 -8.25 -6.43
CA ILE A 235 -5.54 -9.04 -5.54
C ILE A 235 -5.73 -8.33 -4.19
N VAL A 236 -4.66 -7.75 -3.63
CA VAL A 236 -4.71 -7.10 -2.31
C VAL A 236 -5.62 -5.88 -2.37
N TRP A 237 -5.46 -5.04 -3.39
CA TRP A 237 -6.33 -3.88 -3.58
C TRP A 237 -7.78 -4.29 -3.79
N CYS A 238 -8.03 -5.36 -4.55
CA CYS A 238 -9.36 -5.91 -4.77
C CYS A 238 -10.03 -6.33 -3.46
N VAL A 239 -9.34 -7.10 -2.62
CA VAL A 239 -9.87 -7.55 -1.32
C VAL A 239 -10.15 -6.34 -0.42
N ALA A 240 -9.21 -5.39 -0.34
CA ALA A 240 -9.35 -4.19 0.47
C ALA A 240 -10.57 -3.34 0.04
N ALA A 241 -10.67 -3.01 -1.26
CA ALA A 241 -11.77 -2.20 -1.78
C ALA A 241 -13.13 -2.88 -1.63
N THR A 242 -13.19 -4.20 -1.87
CA THR A 242 -14.40 -5.01 -1.66
C THR A 242 -14.83 -4.97 -0.19
N TRP A 243 -13.90 -5.14 0.75
CA TRP A 243 -14.22 -5.12 2.17
C TRP A 243 -14.70 -3.75 2.67
N ILE A 244 -14.11 -2.66 2.16
CA ILE A 244 -14.61 -1.31 2.45
C ILE A 244 -16.06 -1.17 1.95
N CYS A 245 -16.38 -1.62 0.73
CA CYS A 245 -17.76 -1.62 0.24
C CYS A 245 -18.70 -2.39 1.17
N VAL A 246 -18.32 -3.61 1.59
CA VAL A 246 -19.09 -4.43 2.55
C VAL A 246 -19.32 -3.67 3.85
N SER A 247 -18.29 -3.02 4.38
CA SER A 247 -18.43 -2.24 5.60
C SER A 247 -19.43 -1.08 5.46
N ILE A 248 -19.51 -0.43 4.30
CA ILE A 248 -20.42 0.69 4.06
C ILE A 248 -21.86 0.21 3.94
N TRP A 249 -22.13 -0.82 3.11
CA TRP A 249 -23.51 -1.25 2.85
C TRP A 249 -24.09 -2.12 3.97
N ALA A 250 -23.27 -2.68 4.86
CA ALA A 250 -23.72 -3.48 6.00
C ALA A 250 -24.44 -2.65 7.07
N LEU A 251 -24.06 -1.38 7.27
CA LEU A 251 -24.74 -0.49 8.21
C LEU A 251 -26.06 -0.01 7.60
N ARG A 252 -27.14 0.03 8.40
CA ARG A 252 -28.46 0.53 7.99
C ARG A 252 -29.00 1.55 8.99
N PRO A 253 -29.81 2.54 8.56
CA PRO A 253 -30.22 2.86 7.19
C PRO A 253 -29.12 3.53 6.35
N LYS A 254 -29.27 3.54 5.02
CA LYS A 254 -28.34 4.18 4.07
C LYS A 254 -29.09 4.84 2.92
N PRO A 255 -28.57 5.96 2.37
CA PRO A 255 -29.10 6.52 1.13
C PRO A 255 -29.04 5.47 0.02
N GLN A 256 -30.14 5.30 -0.73
CA GLN A 256 -30.27 4.21 -1.70
C GLN A 256 -29.15 4.20 -2.74
N VAL A 257 -28.77 5.38 -3.27
CA VAL A 257 -27.70 5.50 -4.26
C VAL A 257 -26.33 5.08 -3.72
N VAL A 258 -26.03 5.34 -2.45
CA VAL A 258 -24.78 4.92 -1.80
C VAL A 258 -24.80 3.40 -1.59
N TYR A 259 -25.92 2.88 -1.08
CA TYR A 259 -26.10 1.45 -0.85
C TYR A 259 -25.95 0.63 -2.14
N ILE A 260 -26.67 1.02 -3.20
CA ILE A 260 -26.63 0.33 -4.50
C ILE A 260 -25.22 0.40 -5.09
N THR A 261 -24.57 1.57 -5.03
CA THR A 261 -23.21 1.74 -5.57
C THR A 261 -22.22 0.84 -4.84
N ALA A 262 -22.21 0.84 -3.50
CA ALA A 262 -21.33 -0.02 -2.72
C ALA A 262 -21.58 -1.52 -3.00
N LEU A 263 -22.85 -1.93 -3.13
CA LEU A 263 -23.21 -3.31 -3.48
C LEU A 263 -22.70 -3.71 -4.87
N VAL A 264 -22.90 -2.86 -5.88
CA VAL A 264 -22.43 -3.11 -7.25
C VAL A 264 -20.91 -3.25 -7.28
N PHE A 265 -20.16 -2.34 -6.65
CA PHE A 265 -18.70 -2.43 -6.62
C PHE A 265 -18.18 -3.62 -5.80
N THR A 266 -18.92 -4.09 -4.78
CA THR A 266 -18.58 -5.34 -4.08
C THR A 266 -18.50 -6.53 -5.05
N ILE A 267 -19.34 -6.55 -6.09
CA ILE A 267 -19.37 -7.59 -7.12
C ILE A 267 -18.41 -7.26 -8.27
N MET A 268 -18.34 -6.00 -8.70
CA MET A 268 -17.51 -5.62 -9.85
C MET A 268 -16.01 -5.79 -9.61
N HIS A 269 -15.49 -5.53 -8.40
CA HIS A 269 -14.07 -5.71 -8.13
C HIS A 269 -13.57 -7.15 -8.38
N PRO A 270 -14.16 -8.20 -7.77
CA PRO A 270 -13.72 -9.57 -8.02
C PRO A 270 -13.98 -10.01 -9.48
N LEU A 271 -15.09 -9.58 -10.10
CA LEU A 271 -15.35 -9.87 -11.51
C LEU A 271 -14.30 -9.24 -12.44
N ALA A 272 -13.92 -7.99 -12.20
CA ALA A 272 -12.90 -7.30 -12.97
C ALA A 272 -11.52 -7.96 -12.79
N LEU A 273 -11.20 -8.42 -11.58
CA LEU A 273 -9.96 -9.17 -11.34
C LEU A 273 -9.95 -10.48 -12.13
N ILE A 274 -11.03 -11.26 -12.09
CA ILE A 274 -11.18 -12.51 -12.84
C ILE A 274 -11.07 -12.23 -14.35
N ALA A 275 -11.81 -11.24 -14.86
CA ALA A 275 -11.77 -10.85 -16.26
C ALA A 275 -10.36 -10.43 -16.69
N ALA A 276 -9.63 -9.68 -15.86
CA ALA A 276 -8.25 -9.27 -16.14
C ALA A 276 -7.28 -10.46 -16.18
N TYR A 277 -7.44 -11.47 -15.33
CA TYR A 277 -6.65 -12.70 -15.39
C TYR A 277 -6.96 -13.53 -16.63
N ILE A 278 -8.24 -13.69 -16.97
CA ILE A 278 -8.70 -14.40 -18.17
C ILE A 278 -8.14 -13.73 -19.42
N HIS A 279 -8.28 -12.40 -19.52
CA HIS A 279 -7.75 -11.62 -20.63
C HIS A 279 -6.23 -11.78 -20.75
N ALA A 280 -5.48 -11.64 -19.65
CA ALA A 280 -4.03 -11.83 -19.66
C ALA A 280 -3.63 -13.23 -20.13
N TYR A 281 -4.34 -14.28 -19.69
CA TYR A 281 -4.07 -15.65 -20.09
C TYR A 281 -4.25 -15.88 -21.60
N PHE A 282 -5.36 -15.40 -22.17
CA PHE A 282 -5.64 -15.55 -23.60
C PHE A 282 -4.71 -14.71 -24.48
N TYR A 283 -4.41 -13.47 -24.09
CA TYR A 283 -3.49 -12.62 -24.86
C TYR A 283 -2.04 -13.11 -24.78
N SER A 284 -1.58 -13.65 -23.64
CA SER A 284 -0.27 -14.28 -23.57
C SER A 284 -0.17 -15.53 -24.45
N ARG A 285 -1.24 -16.32 -24.57
CA ARG A 285 -1.29 -17.46 -25.49
C ARG A 285 -1.31 -17.02 -26.95
N ALA A 286 -2.17 -16.06 -27.30
CA ALA A 286 -2.22 -15.52 -28.65
C ALA A 286 -0.92 -14.85 -29.08
N ALA A 287 -0.20 -14.18 -28.16
CA ALA A 287 1.13 -13.62 -28.45
C ALA A 287 2.20 -14.71 -28.65
N VAL A 288 2.13 -15.82 -27.90
CA VAL A 288 3.04 -16.96 -28.08
C VAL A 288 2.73 -17.71 -29.38
N GLU A 289 1.45 -17.89 -29.73
CA GLU A 289 1.03 -18.53 -30.98
C GLU A 289 1.31 -17.63 -32.20
N ALA A 290 1.11 -16.31 -32.11
CA ALA A 290 1.47 -15.36 -33.16
C ALA A 290 3.00 -15.28 -33.38
N ASN A 291 3.80 -15.48 -32.33
CA ASN A 291 5.26 -15.57 -32.40
C ASN A 291 5.76 -17.01 -32.67
N GLY A 292 4.88 -17.93 -33.10
CA GLY A 292 5.13 -19.35 -33.38
C GLY A 292 6.16 -19.65 -34.48
N HIS A 293 6.82 -18.64 -35.04
CA HIS A 293 8.06 -18.78 -35.81
C HIS A 293 9.13 -17.81 -35.27
N GLY A 294 9.90 -18.29 -34.29
CA GLY A 294 11.30 -17.92 -34.07
C GLY A 294 11.59 -16.45 -33.73
N ALA A 295 11.34 -16.03 -32.49
CA ALA A 295 12.17 -15.01 -31.87
C ALA A 295 13.24 -15.72 -31.01
N VAL A 296 14.42 -15.90 -31.59
CA VAL A 296 15.63 -16.20 -30.83
C VAL A 296 15.81 -15.06 -29.82
N ALA A 297 15.62 -15.36 -28.55
CA ALA A 297 16.09 -14.48 -27.49
C ALA A 297 17.61 -14.42 -27.60
N LEU A 298 18.14 -13.29 -28.08
CA LEU A 298 19.54 -12.94 -27.89
C LEU A 298 19.81 -12.93 -26.38
N SER A 299 20.48 -13.96 -25.88
CA SER A 299 21.15 -13.93 -24.59
C SER A 299 22.12 -12.76 -24.63
N GLY A 300 21.78 -11.66 -23.97
CA GLY A 300 22.66 -10.52 -23.82
C GLY A 300 23.92 -10.92 -23.07
N ASP A 301 25.04 -10.88 -23.77
CA ASP A 301 26.42 -10.68 -23.32
C ASP A 301 26.71 -10.91 -21.83
N GLU A 302 26.92 -12.17 -21.44
CA GLU A 302 27.84 -12.50 -20.36
C GLU A 302 29.22 -12.78 -20.98
N HIS A 303 30.11 -11.79 -20.95
CA HIS A 303 31.53 -11.97 -21.20
C HIS A 303 32.15 -12.86 -20.11
N PRO A 304 32.75 -14.03 -20.44
CA PRO A 304 33.61 -14.76 -19.53
C PRO A 304 35.06 -14.60 -20.01
N GLY A 305 35.66 -13.45 -19.71
CA GLY A 305 37.12 -13.37 -19.60
C GLY A 305 37.55 -13.96 -18.25
N LEU A 306 38.65 -14.72 -18.26
CA LEU A 306 39.39 -15.26 -17.09
C LEU A 306 38.87 -16.56 -16.47
N ALA A 307 39.21 -17.68 -17.12
CA ALA A 307 39.63 -18.89 -16.41
C ALA A 307 40.92 -19.44 -17.05
N ILE A 308 42.02 -19.27 -16.33
CA ILE A 308 43.34 -19.85 -16.60
C ILE A 308 43.33 -21.29 -16.07
N THR A 309 43.54 -22.31 -16.92
CA THR A 309 44.53 -23.42 -16.78
C THR A 309 44.24 -24.68 -17.65
N HIS A 310 45.07 -24.85 -18.71
CA HIS A 310 45.86 -26.06 -19.09
C HIS A 310 45.18 -27.36 -19.65
N PRO A 311 45.92 -28.22 -20.43
CA PRO A 311 45.87 -28.20 -21.90
C PRO A 311 45.55 -29.57 -22.56
N SER A 312 45.03 -29.58 -23.79
CA SER A 312 45.14 -30.71 -24.75
C SER A 312 44.65 -30.25 -26.13
N THR A 313 45.58 -30.00 -27.05
CA THR A 313 45.97 -30.85 -28.20
C THR A 313 45.23 -30.46 -29.48
N GLU A 314 46.01 -29.93 -30.44
CA GLU A 314 45.82 -29.99 -31.89
C GLU A 314 44.47 -29.60 -32.52
N SER A 315 44.40 -28.35 -32.99
CA SER A 315 43.94 -28.07 -34.36
C SER A 315 44.18 -26.59 -34.70
N GLN A 316 45.23 -26.33 -35.51
CA GLN A 316 45.48 -25.03 -36.13
C GLN A 316 44.36 -24.73 -37.14
N VAL A 317 43.37 -23.93 -36.74
CA VAL A 317 42.51 -23.21 -37.68
C VAL A 317 43.08 -21.81 -37.83
N ARG A 318 43.76 -21.60 -38.96
CA ARG A 318 44.41 -20.35 -39.34
C ARG A 318 43.32 -19.32 -39.70
N GLY A 319 43.00 -18.43 -38.77
CA GLY A 319 42.15 -17.26 -39.02
C GLY A 319 42.86 -16.22 -39.91
N PRO A 320 42.12 -15.26 -40.50
CA PRO A 320 42.66 -14.26 -41.41
C PRO A 320 43.76 -13.44 -40.72
N ARG A 321 44.90 -13.32 -41.39
CA ARG A 321 46.07 -12.58 -40.92
C ARG A 321 45.72 -11.08 -40.83
N GLU A 322 45.67 -10.55 -39.62
CA GLU A 322 45.68 -9.09 -39.41
C GLU A 322 46.96 -8.52 -40.02
N VAL A 323 46.79 -7.55 -40.91
CA VAL A 323 47.88 -6.82 -41.54
C VAL A 323 48.33 -5.77 -40.52
N ASP A 324 49.56 -5.91 -40.05
CA ASP A 324 50.19 -4.96 -39.15
C ASP A 324 50.36 -3.60 -39.86
N PRO A 325 49.64 -2.54 -39.46
CA PRO A 325 49.72 -1.24 -40.11
C PRO A 325 51.06 -0.52 -39.87
N GLU A 326 51.87 -0.96 -38.90
CA GLU A 326 53.18 -0.37 -38.60
C GLU A 326 54.29 -0.90 -39.53
N ALA A 327 54.03 -1.95 -40.31
CA ALA A 327 54.97 -2.49 -41.29
C ALA A 327 54.93 -1.82 -42.68
N VAL A 328 53.99 -0.90 -42.93
CA VAL A 328 53.78 -0.29 -44.26
C VAL A 328 54.34 1.14 -44.38
N TRP A 329 54.66 1.82 -43.26
CA TRP A 329 55.10 3.22 -43.29
C TRP A 329 56.33 3.52 -42.43
N GLY A 330 57.36 2.69 -42.53
CA GLY A 330 58.68 3.01 -41.99
C GLY A 330 59.51 3.87 -42.93
N GLN A 331 59.41 5.20 -42.81
CA GLN A 331 60.51 6.18 -42.93
C GLN A 331 60.20 7.41 -42.07
#